data_AF-A0AAD9IUA0-F1
#
_entry.id   AF-A0AAD9IUA0-F1
#
_cell.length_a   1.000
_cell.length_b   1.000
_cell.length_c   1.000
_cell.angle_alpha   90.00
_cell.angle_beta   90.00
_cell.angle_gamma   90.00
#
_symmetry.space_group_name_H-M   'P 1'
#
loop_
_entity.id
_entity.type
_entity.pdbx_description
1 polymer ?
#
loop_
_entity_poly.entity_id
_entity_poly.type
_entity_poly.pdbx_seq_one_letter_code
_entity_poly.pdbx_strand_id
1 'polypeptide(L)'
;MKKKESEEITWIFLLSYQRTGSSFIGSIFNDPDHVFYVYEPIDPLYAAMYGVQDGWTVPNDVFNNRNGTLRSTPEVEKRAVVWTMEQIFTCNMASLPPALLAHSFWYLFNPEMTHAQDYLACIRHQNVKFAGLHRNCQRFIQLRCGVRFGSKPVQQQYCLEILWGNKLDTSSEKYEPNSNKYRYSVSNETLPMDFERYFQCLIKIEPVLTKCAGKYLDEPCKGKKLRAIKTVRANMDASEILLKLHPNIRLVHLYRDPRGVVRSRLQIKWTRGLATRSSVTHEAQLYCSQVLSDIRKRIRLEKQGYSNSIKEIVYDNYVQDRLLNLLDLYNFFGHEPSTKVKRLYENTRIKENYKNIYGNEWIKDMKQEDIKNITSVCSEFYKETSFSWTD
;
A
#
# COMPACT_ATOMS: atom_id res chain seq x y z
N MET A 1 28.63 -17.29 29.69
CA MET A 1 27.30 -16.80 29.28
C MET A 1 27.44 -16.14 27.92
N LYS A 2 26.96 -16.78 26.83
CA LYS A 2 26.86 -16.10 25.53
C LYS A 2 25.86 -14.96 25.72
N LYS A 3 26.27 -13.71 25.48
CA LYS A 3 25.35 -12.57 25.35
C LYS A 3 24.27 -13.03 24.37
N LYS A 4 23.01 -13.06 24.83
CA LYS A 4 21.85 -13.10 23.93
C LYS A 4 21.98 -11.82 23.10
N GLU A 5 22.46 -11.90 21.87
CA GLU A 5 22.24 -10.83 20.90
C GLU A 5 20.75 -10.54 20.94
N SER A 6 20.39 -9.29 21.25
CA SER A 6 19.01 -8.86 21.08
C SER A 6 18.70 -9.01 19.60
N GLU A 7 17.98 -10.08 19.24
CA GLU A 7 17.59 -10.32 17.85
C GLU A 7 16.88 -9.09 17.29
N GLU A 8 17.46 -8.51 16.24
CA GLU A 8 17.07 -7.23 15.67
C GLU A 8 15.68 -7.29 15.00
N ILE A 9 14.87 -6.25 15.16
CA ILE A 9 13.56 -6.14 14.51
C ILE A 9 13.77 -5.91 13.01
N THR A 10 13.12 -6.70 12.15
CA THR A 10 13.19 -6.55 10.70
C THR A 10 11.91 -5.94 10.17
N TRP A 11 12.02 -4.78 9.55
CA TRP A 11 10.93 -4.15 8.82
C TRP A 11 10.93 -4.63 7.38
N ILE A 12 9.78 -5.10 6.91
CA ILE A 12 9.60 -5.61 5.55
C ILE A 12 8.61 -4.71 4.83
N PHE A 13 9.03 -4.15 3.71
CA PHE A 13 8.15 -3.36 2.86
C PHE A 13 7.97 -4.04 1.50
N LEU A 14 6.79 -4.57 1.23
CA LEU A 14 6.39 -5.06 -0.09
C LEU A 14 5.77 -3.92 -0.91
N LEU A 15 6.61 -3.26 -1.71
CA LEU A 15 6.20 -2.32 -2.74
C LEU A 15 5.73 -3.09 -3.97
N SER A 16 4.49 -2.86 -4.38
CA SER A 16 3.90 -3.59 -5.52
C SER A 16 2.95 -2.70 -6.31
N TYR A 17 2.35 -3.26 -7.37
CA TYR A 17 1.38 -2.55 -8.20
C TYR A 17 0.07 -3.34 -8.25
N GLN A 18 -1.04 -2.65 -8.54
CA GLN A 18 -2.33 -3.31 -8.57
C GLN A 18 -2.34 -4.43 -9.62
N ARG A 19 -2.74 -5.64 -9.20
CA ARG A 19 -2.81 -6.87 -10.02
C ARG A 19 -1.47 -7.53 -10.38
N THR A 20 -0.39 -7.25 -9.64
CA THR A 20 0.91 -7.93 -9.80
C THR A 20 1.08 -9.20 -8.95
N GLY A 21 0.00 -9.72 -8.34
CA GLY A 21 0.08 -10.93 -7.49
C GLY A 21 0.57 -10.67 -6.06
N SER A 22 0.59 -9.40 -5.64
CA SER A 22 1.06 -9.00 -4.31
C SER A 22 0.24 -9.53 -3.14
N SER A 23 -1.02 -9.95 -3.35
CA SER A 23 -1.81 -10.67 -2.34
C SER A 23 -1.30 -12.10 -2.12
N PHE A 24 -0.84 -12.77 -3.17
CA PHE A 24 -0.24 -14.10 -3.07
C PHE A 24 1.10 -14.03 -2.33
N ILE A 25 1.99 -13.12 -2.73
CA ILE A 25 3.27 -12.94 -2.03
C ILE A 25 3.03 -12.45 -0.59
N GLY A 26 2.12 -11.49 -0.39
CA GLY A 26 1.76 -11.01 0.95
C GLY A 26 1.18 -12.07 1.88
N SER A 27 0.64 -13.18 1.37
CA SER A 27 0.11 -14.27 2.19
C SER A 27 1.17 -14.94 3.08
N ILE A 28 2.46 -14.84 2.72
CA ILE A 28 3.56 -15.35 3.56
C ILE A 28 3.69 -14.59 4.88
N PHE A 29 3.15 -13.36 4.94
CA PHE A 29 3.12 -12.52 6.13
C PHE A 29 1.85 -12.72 6.97
N ASN A 30 0.85 -13.47 6.48
CA ASN A 30 -0.36 -13.80 7.25
C ASN A 30 -0.10 -14.97 8.22
N ASP A 31 0.93 -14.79 9.03
CA ASP A 31 1.37 -15.70 10.08
C ASP A 31 1.45 -14.93 11.40
N PRO A 32 0.31 -14.71 12.08
CA PRO A 32 0.21 -13.81 13.23
C PRO A 32 1.03 -14.28 14.43
N ASP A 33 1.57 -15.51 14.43
CA ASP A 33 2.48 -15.98 15.46
C ASP A 33 3.90 -15.42 15.27
N HIS A 34 4.29 -15.12 14.02
CA HIS A 34 5.67 -14.73 13.66
C HIS A 34 5.79 -13.32 13.08
N VAL A 35 4.76 -12.83 12.38
CA VAL A 35 4.78 -11.57 11.63
C VAL A 35 3.62 -10.66 12.03
N PHE A 36 3.91 -9.39 12.29
CA PHE A 36 2.89 -8.35 12.35
C PHE A 36 2.73 -7.76 10.95
N TYR A 37 1.57 -7.93 10.30
CA TYR A 37 1.41 -7.63 8.88
C TYR A 37 0.24 -6.71 8.57
N VAL A 38 0.50 -5.48 8.13
CA VAL A 38 -0.54 -4.55 7.68
C VAL A 38 -0.64 -4.55 6.16
N TYR A 39 -1.77 -5.02 5.65
CA TYR A 39 -2.11 -5.00 4.25
C TYR A 39 -2.57 -3.56 3.86
N GLU A 40 -2.21 -3.03 2.69
CA GLU A 40 -2.65 -1.75 2.09
C GLU A 40 -2.95 -0.54 3.02
N PRO A 41 -2.07 -0.15 3.98
CA PRO A 41 -2.36 0.94 4.91
C PRO A 41 -2.42 2.34 4.26
N ILE A 42 -1.95 2.45 3.02
CA ILE A 42 -1.87 3.73 2.30
C ILE A 42 -3.20 4.11 1.63
N ASP A 43 -4.14 3.19 1.44
CA ASP A 43 -5.52 3.56 1.04
C ASP A 43 -6.21 4.41 2.11
N PRO A 44 -6.25 3.98 3.40
CA PRO A 44 -6.66 4.84 4.51
C PRO A 44 -5.97 6.20 4.55
N LEU A 45 -4.66 6.24 4.27
CA LEU A 45 -3.90 7.49 4.25
C LEU A 45 -4.47 8.48 3.22
N TYR A 46 -4.60 8.08 1.96
CA TYR A 46 -5.14 8.96 0.92
C TYR A 46 -6.58 9.37 1.21
N ALA A 47 -7.40 8.49 1.82
CA ALA A 47 -8.75 8.82 2.24
C ALA A 47 -8.78 9.93 3.31
N ALA A 48 -7.85 9.91 4.28
CA ALA A 48 -7.72 10.96 5.28
C ALA A 48 -7.10 12.25 4.73
N MET A 49 -6.08 12.14 3.88
CA MET A 49 -5.43 13.31 3.28
C MET A 49 -6.37 14.08 2.37
N TYR A 50 -7.11 13.38 1.51
CA TYR A 50 -7.90 14.02 0.45
C TYR A 50 -9.41 14.00 0.68
N GLY A 51 -9.90 13.37 1.76
CA GLY A 51 -11.33 13.28 2.05
C GLY A 51 -12.11 12.43 1.06
N VAL A 52 -11.43 11.54 0.33
CA VAL A 52 -12.03 10.68 -0.70
C VAL A 52 -12.59 9.41 -0.08
N GLN A 53 -13.64 8.85 -0.68
CA GLN A 53 -14.35 7.70 -0.13
C GLN A 53 -13.44 6.48 -0.01
N ASP A 54 -13.61 5.72 1.07
CA ASP A 54 -12.92 4.45 1.26
C ASP A 54 -12.94 3.54 0.01
N GLY A 55 -11.76 3.03 -0.35
CA GLY A 55 -11.58 2.13 -1.49
C GLY A 55 -11.56 2.82 -2.87
N TRP A 56 -11.74 4.14 -2.95
CA TRP A 56 -11.70 4.91 -4.21
C TRP A 56 -10.38 5.65 -4.44
N THR A 57 -9.28 5.17 -3.86
CA THR A 57 -7.91 5.60 -4.18
C THR A 57 -7.27 4.59 -5.14
N VAL A 58 -7.76 4.55 -6.38
CA VAL A 58 -7.24 3.59 -7.38
C VAL A 58 -5.77 3.94 -7.70
N PRO A 59 -4.82 2.99 -7.65
CA PRO A 59 -3.40 3.30 -7.83
C PRO A 59 -3.06 4.08 -9.10
N ASN A 60 -3.71 3.77 -10.23
CA ASN A 60 -3.51 4.54 -11.45
C ASN A 60 -3.89 6.03 -11.28
N ASP A 61 -4.91 6.35 -10.49
CA ASP A 61 -5.29 7.75 -10.22
C ASP A 61 -4.30 8.42 -9.28
N VAL A 62 -3.71 7.66 -8.35
CA VAL A 62 -2.69 8.15 -7.42
C VAL A 62 -1.42 8.53 -8.17
N PHE A 63 -1.00 7.81 -9.20
CA PHE A 63 0.31 8.03 -9.83
C PHE A 63 0.26 8.67 -11.22
N ASN A 64 -0.92 8.93 -11.78
CA ASN A 64 -1.04 9.47 -13.13
C ASN A 64 -2.03 10.65 -13.21
N ASN A 65 -1.70 11.59 -14.09
CA ASN A 65 -2.59 12.67 -14.48
C ASN A 65 -3.68 12.17 -15.45
N ARG A 66 -4.75 12.95 -15.61
CA ARG A 66 -5.87 12.60 -16.53
C ARG A 66 -5.49 12.52 -18.01
N ASN A 67 -4.39 13.18 -18.40
CA ASN A 67 -3.83 13.09 -19.74
C ASN A 67 -2.93 11.86 -19.95
N GLY A 68 -2.75 11.04 -18.91
CA GLY A 68 -1.97 9.81 -18.94
C GLY A 68 -0.47 9.98 -18.72
N THR A 69 0.00 11.16 -18.31
CA THR A 69 1.38 11.34 -17.86
C THR A 69 1.55 10.98 -16.39
N LEU A 70 2.76 10.59 -15.98
CA LEU A 70 3.08 10.37 -14.57
C LEU A 70 2.85 11.65 -13.77
N ARG A 71 2.19 11.52 -12.62
CA ARG A 71 1.96 12.61 -11.69
C ARG A 71 3.20 12.82 -10.83
N SER A 72 3.67 14.05 -10.74
CA SER A 72 4.67 14.41 -9.73
C SER A 72 4.04 14.28 -8.34
N THR A 73 4.60 13.41 -7.50
CA THR A 73 4.08 13.18 -6.14
C THR A 73 4.58 14.30 -5.22
N PRO A 74 3.70 15.14 -4.66
CA PRO A 74 4.06 16.20 -3.72
C PRO A 74 4.88 15.68 -2.54
N GLU A 75 5.78 16.51 -2.01
CA GLU A 75 6.60 16.15 -0.85
C GLU A 75 5.76 15.77 0.37
N VAL A 76 4.66 16.48 0.61
CA VAL A 76 3.72 16.18 1.70
C VAL A 76 3.12 14.77 1.58
N GLU A 77 2.84 14.27 0.37
CA GLU A 77 2.35 12.91 0.17
C GLU A 77 3.45 11.88 0.45
N LYS A 78 4.65 12.09 -0.07
CA LYS A 78 5.79 11.19 0.17
C LYS A 78 6.09 11.07 1.67
N ARG A 79 6.12 12.20 2.38
CA ARG A 79 6.35 12.26 3.82
C ARG A 79 5.22 11.63 4.62
N ALA A 80 3.97 11.84 4.22
CA ALA A 80 2.82 11.21 4.87
C ALA A 80 2.82 9.68 4.72
N VAL A 81 3.22 9.16 3.55
CA VAL A 81 3.40 7.72 3.32
C VAL A 81 4.47 7.16 4.27
N VAL A 82 5.64 7.80 4.29
CA VAL A 82 6.76 7.39 5.16
C VAL A 82 6.34 7.40 6.63
N TRP A 83 5.75 8.50 7.10
CA TRP A 83 5.30 8.64 8.48
C TRP A 83 4.26 7.58 8.87
N THR A 84 3.28 7.31 8.00
CA THR A 84 2.26 6.29 8.26
C THR A 84 2.90 4.92 8.41
N MET A 85 3.86 4.59 7.54
CA MET A 85 4.60 3.34 7.62
C MET A 85 5.47 3.26 8.88
N GLU A 86 6.12 4.35 9.27
CA GLU A 86 6.90 4.42 10.52
C GLU A 86 6.03 4.18 11.75
N GLN A 87 4.83 4.77 11.83
CA GLN A 87 3.92 4.52 12.97
C GLN A 87 3.51 3.05 13.07
N ILE A 88 3.30 2.38 11.92
CA ILE A 88 2.98 0.96 11.89
C ILE A 88 4.20 0.13 12.30
N PHE A 89 5.36 0.38 11.70
CA PHE A 89 6.58 -0.38 11.97
C PHE A 89 7.10 -0.19 13.39
N THR A 90 6.88 0.96 14.01
CA THR A 90 7.24 1.25 15.40
C THR A 90 6.16 0.87 16.41
N CYS A 91 5.04 0.31 15.96
CA CYS A 91 3.92 -0.11 16.80
C CYS A 91 3.29 1.04 17.59
N ASN A 92 3.03 2.15 16.91
CA ASN A 92 2.38 3.36 17.42
C ASN A 92 1.14 3.71 16.57
N MET A 93 0.35 2.71 16.20
CA MET A 93 -0.88 2.88 15.44
C MET A 93 -1.97 3.61 16.25
N ALA A 94 -1.93 3.59 17.58
CA ALA A 94 -2.83 4.39 18.41
C ALA A 94 -2.72 5.90 18.16
N SER A 95 -1.57 6.38 17.66
CA SER A 95 -1.38 7.79 17.28
C SER A 95 -1.80 8.11 15.84
N LEU A 96 -2.24 7.12 15.06
CA LEU A 96 -2.75 7.37 13.71
C LEU A 96 -4.06 8.16 13.78
N PRO A 97 -4.33 9.03 12.80
CA PRO A 97 -5.60 9.71 12.67
C PRO A 97 -6.82 8.80 12.83
N PRO A 98 -7.90 9.28 13.48
CA PRO A 98 -9.16 8.54 13.56
C PRO A 98 -9.70 8.13 12.19
N ALA A 99 -9.47 8.94 11.15
CA ALA A 99 -9.84 8.64 9.78
C ALA A 99 -9.15 7.38 9.23
N LEU A 100 -7.86 7.16 9.56
CA LEU A 100 -7.12 5.95 9.17
C LEU A 100 -7.62 4.73 9.95
N LEU A 101 -7.83 4.89 11.26
CA LEU A 101 -8.26 3.82 12.17
C LEU A 101 -9.72 3.38 11.93
N ALA A 102 -10.59 4.29 11.50
CA ALA A 102 -12.00 4.02 11.20
C ALA A 102 -12.25 3.50 9.78
N HIS A 103 -11.22 3.49 8.92
CA HIS A 103 -11.37 3.17 7.51
C HIS A 103 -11.85 1.73 7.29
N SER A 104 -12.77 1.51 6.37
CA SER A 104 -13.39 0.20 6.10
C SER A 104 -12.38 -0.89 5.68
N PHE A 105 -11.19 -0.48 5.27
CA PHE A 105 -10.04 -1.34 5.00
C PHE A 105 -9.76 -2.36 6.11
N TRP A 106 -9.78 -1.94 7.39
CA TRP A 106 -9.54 -2.82 8.54
C TRP A 106 -10.51 -3.99 8.60
N TYR A 107 -11.77 -3.74 8.21
CA TYR A 107 -12.81 -4.76 8.15
C TYR A 107 -12.73 -5.61 6.87
N LEU A 108 -12.51 -4.99 5.72
CA LEU A 108 -12.55 -5.66 4.41
C LEU A 108 -11.39 -6.63 4.20
N PHE A 109 -10.20 -6.34 4.71
CA PHE A 109 -8.99 -7.13 4.50
C PHE A 109 -8.54 -7.88 5.75
N ASN A 110 -9.44 -8.03 6.72
CA ASN A 110 -9.22 -8.85 7.90
C ASN A 110 -8.77 -10.31 7.59
N PRO A 111 -9.24 -10.99 6.51
CA PRO A 111 -8.71 -12.30 6.15
C PRO A 111 -7.22 -12.31 5.80
N GLU A 112 -6.70 -11.23 5.20
CA GLU A 112 -5.29 -11.06 4.82
C GLU A 112 -4.41 -10.60 5.98
N MET A 113 -4.98 -9.98 7.01
CA MET A 113 -4.29 -9.49 8.20
C MET A 113 -5.04 -9.90 9.47
N THR A 114 -5.00 -11.19 9.79
CA THR A 114 -5.82 -11.84 10.83
C THR A 114 -5.67 -11.25 12.24
N HIS A 115 -4.55 -10.60 12.55
CA HIS A 115 -4.34 -9.89 13.82
C HIS A 115 -5.33 -8.71 14.02
N ALA A 116 -5.94 -8.18 12.96
CA ALA A 116 -6.92 -7.09 13.05
C ALA A 116 -8.28 -7.53 13.65
N GLN A 117 -8.54 -8.83 13.80
CA GLN A 117 -9.80 -9.36 14.33
C GLN A 117 -10.12 -8.81 15.72
N ASP A 118 -9.13 -8.78 16.61
CA ASP A 118 -9.32 -8.33 17.98
C ASP A 118 -9.53 -6.81 18.07
N TYR A 119 -8.89 -6.05 17.17
CA TYR A 119 -9.14 -4.62 17.02
C TYR A 119 -10.60 -4.34 16.62
N LEU A 120 -11.13 -5.06 15.63
CA LEU A 120 -12.52 -4.93 15.20
C LEU A 120 -13.50 -5.38 16.30
N ALA A 121 -13.17 -6.46 17.03
CA ALA A 121 -13.97 -6.96 18.14
C ALA A 121 -14.03 -5.95 19.29
N CYS A 122 -12.90 -5.32 19.63
CA CYS A 122 -12.84 -4.26 20.64
C CYS A 122 -13.81 -3.12 20.34
N ILE A 123 -13.81 -2.61 19.11
CA ILE A 123 -14.69 -1.51 18.69
C ILE A 123 -16.16 -1.92 18.79
N ARG A 124 -16.50 -3.14 18.36
CA ARG A 124 -17.86 -3.68 18.46
C ARG A 124 -18.32 -3.74 19.92
N HIS A 125 -17.46 -4.15 20.86
CA HIS A 125 -17.78 -4.22 22.29
C HIS A 125 -17.98 -2.84 22.94
N GLN A 126 -17.56 -1.75 22.29
CA GLN A 126 -17.88 -0.39 22.72
C GLN A 126 -19.20 0.12 22.10
N ASN A 127 -20.06 -0.76 21.58
CA ASN A 127 -21.30 -0.44 20.88
C ASN A 127 -21.12 0.44 19.63
N VAL A 128 -19.95 0.38 18.99
CA VAL A 128 -19.65 1.10 17.74
C VAL A 128 -19.69 0.12 16.57
N LYS A 129 -20.54 0.40 15.57
CA LYS A 129 -20.57 -0.37 14.32
C LYS A 129 -19.42 0.05 13.41
N PHE A 130 -18.46 -0.85 13.20
CA PHE A 130 -17.29 -0.56 12.35
C PHE A 130 -17.63 -0.40 10.85
N ALA A 131 -18.56 -1.21 10.34
CA ALA A 131 -18.92 -1.17 8.92
C ALA A 131 -19.50 0.21 8.54
N GLY A 132 -18.78 0.94 7.69
CA GLY A 132 -19.14 2.30 7.26
C GLY A 132 -18.80 3.40 8.27
N LEU A 133 -18.03 3.10 9.33
CA LEU A 133 -17.70 4.05 10.40
C LEU A 133 -17.08 5.34 9.86
N HIS A 134 -15.99 5.25 9.10
CA HIS A 134 -15.39 6.44 8.47
C HIS A 134 -16.33 7.08 7.44
N ARG A 135 -17.00 6.28 6.59
CA ARG A 135 -17.92 6.77 5.55
C ARG A 135 -19.05 7.65 6.11
N ASN A 136 -19.55 7.34 7.30
CA ASN A 136 -20.57 8.14 7.99
C ASN A 136 -20.08 9.55 8.35
N CYS A 137 -18.80 9.72 8.62
CA CYS A 137 -18.19 11.04 8.80
C CYS A 137 -17.88 11.68 7.44
N GLN A 138 -17.29 10.93 6.50
CA GLN A 138 -16.89 11.44 5.19
C GLN A 138 -18.04 12.07 4.39
N ARG A 139 -19.29 11.62 4.59
CA ARG A 139 -20.47 12.18 3.90
C ARG A 139 -20.58 13.70 4.00
N PHE A 140 -20.06 14.32 5.06
CA PHE A 140 -20.10 15.77 5.24
C PHE A 140 -19.20 16.51 4.24
N ILE A 141 -18.03 15.96 3.91
CA ILE A 141 -17.02 16.59 3.04
C ILE A 141 -17.02 16.03 1.61
N GLN A 142 -17.73 14.94 1.36
CA GLN A 142 -17.71 14.23 0.07
C GLN A 142 -18.16 15.10 -1.11
N LEU A 143 -19.11 16.01 -0.92
CA LEU A 143 -19.55 16.94 -1.96
C LEU A 143 -18.39 17.84 -2.41
N ARG A 144 -17.55 18.28 -1.47
CA ARG A 144 -16.40 19.16 -1.75
C ARG A 144 -15.19 18.38 -2.25
N CYS A 145 -14.73 17.39 -1.48
CA CYS A 145 -13.49 16.65 -1.74
C CYS A 145 -13.61 15.59 -2.85
N GLY A 146 -14.84 15.23 -3.21
CA GLY A 146 -15.14 14.22 -4.21
C GLY A 146 -15.08 12.80 -3.65
N VAL A 147 -15.64 11.86 -4.41
CA VAL A 147 -15.71 10.44 -4.02
C VAL A 147 -14.39 9.73 -4.31
N ARG A 148 -13.74 10.08 -5.41
CA ARG A 148 -12.61 9.34 -5.99
C ARG A 148 -11.39 10.23 -6.13
N PHE A 149 -10.19 9.71 -5.82
CA PHE A 149 -8.96 10.48 -6.00
C PHE A 149 -8.78 10.90 -7.47
N GLY A 150 -8.32 12.14 -7.71
CA GLY A 150 -8.20 12.73 -9.04
C GLY A 150 -9.53 13.17 -9.70
N SER A 151 -10.69 12.94 -9.06
CA SER A 151 -11.98 13.37 -9.61
C SER A 151 -12.23 14.88 -9.52
N LYS A 152 -11.62 15.57 -8.55
CA LYS A 152 -11.74 17.02 -8.33
C LYS A 152 -10.38 17.63 -7.94
N PRO A 153 -9.39 17.70 -8.85
CA PRO A 153 -8.00 18.04 -8.48
C PRO A 153 -7.85 19.36 -7.71
N VAL A 154 -8.57 20.41 -8.12
CA VAL A 154 -8.53 21.73 -7.47
C VAL A 154 -9.09 21.65 -6.05
N GLN A 155 -10.27 21.05 -5.88
CA GLN A 155 -10.89 20.91 -4.56
C GLN A 155 -10.14 19.93 -3.66
N GLN A 156 -9.49 18.92 -4.24
CA GLN A 156 -8.68 17.96 -3.49
C GLN A 156 -7.42 18.59 -2.91
N GLN A 157 -6.81 19.55 -3.62
CA GLN A 157 -5.73 20.35 -3.04
C GLN A 157 -6.23 21.14 -1.82
N TYR A 158 -7.38 21.81 -1.93
CA TYR A 158 -7.99 22.50 -0.79
C TYR A 158 -8.34 21.56 0.37
N CYS A 159 -8.82 20.35 0.08
CA CYS A 159 -9.09 19.33 1.11
C CYS A 159 -7.80 18.85 1.79
N LEU A 160 -6.71 18.65 1.05
CA LEU A 160 -5.40 18.30 1.63
C LEU A 160 -4.94 19.34 2.65
N GLU A 161 -5.09 20.62 2.33
CA GLU A 161 -4.67 21.73 3.18
C GLU A 161 -5.43 21.77 4.50
N ILE A 162 -6.73 21.47 4.46
CA ILE A 162 -7.58 21.44 5.66
C ILE A 162 -7.36 20.15 6.44
N LEU A 163 -7.47 18.99 5.79
CA LEU A 163 -7.53 17.68 6.43
C LEU A 163 -6.17 17.18 6.95
N TRP A 164 -5.09 17.51 6.24
CA TRP A 164 -3.74 17.04 6.58
C TRP A 164 -2.80 18.19 6.96
N GLY A 165 -2.90 19.32 6.25
CA GLY A 165 -2.06 20.50 6.46
C GLY A 165 -0.85 20.56 5.51
N ASN A 166 -0.42 21.79 5.22
CA ASN A 166 0.71 22.09 4.33
C ASN A 166 2.03 22.41 5.05
N LYS A 167 2.04 22.53 6.38
CA LYS A 167 3.26 22.93 7.11
C LYS A 167 4.21 21.74 7.24
N LEU A 168 4.99 21.50 6.20
CA LEU A 168 6.32 20.91 6.33
C LEU A 168 7.15 21.93 7.10
N ASP A 169 7.40 21.68 8.39
CA ASP A 169 8.40 22.47 9.10
C ASP A 169 9.77 22.05 8.57
N THR A 170 10.26 22.79 7.57
CA THR A 170 11.56 22.55 6.92
C THR A 170 12.75 22.72 7.87
N SER A 171 12.52 23.17 9.12
CA SER A 171 13.54 23.27 10.16
C SER A 171 13.60 22.06 11.08
N SER A 172 12.62 21.16 11.04
CA SER A 172 12.56 19.96 11.89
C SER A 172 12.82 18.70 11.06
N GLU A 173 13.78 17.88 11.47
CA GLU A 173 14.06 16.58 10.83
C GLU A 173 12.88 15.59 10.95
N LYS A 174 11.90 15.87 11.81
CA LYS A 174 10.75 15.02 12.09
C LYS A 174 9.50 15.55 11.42
N TYR A 175 9.04 14.85 10.40
CA TYR A 175 7.70 15.06 9.86
C TYR A 175 6.67 14.44 10.82
N GLU A 176 5.85 15.27 11.44
CA GLU A 176 4.62 14.83 12.10
C GLU A 176 3.42 15.51 11.44
N PRO A 177 2.42 14.76 10.94
CA PRO A 177 1.18 15.37 10.53
C PRO A 177 0.58 16.08 11.74
N ASN A 178 0.01 17.25 11.52
CA ASN A 178 -0.38 18.17 12.57
C ASN A 178 -1.37 17.52 13.56
N SER A 179 -0.85 16.94 14.65
CA SER A 179 -1.59 16.17 15.65
C SER A 179 -2.64 17.04 16.37
N ASN A 180 -2.43 18.36 16.36
CA ASN A 180 -3.33 19.36 16.93
C ASN A 180 -4.50 19.74 16.00
N LYS A 181 -4.62 19.23 14.76
CA LYS A 181 -5.79 19.56 13.92
C LYS A 181 -7.06 18.77 14.24
N TYR A 182 -6.97 17.62 14.92
CA TYR A 182 -8.15 16.95 15.49
C TYR A 182 -8.62 17.61 16.79
N ARG A 183 -7.78 18.48 17.40
CA ARG A 183 -8.05 19.25 18.61
C ARG A 183 -8.06 20.74 18.28
N TYR A 184 -9.20 21.25 17.83
CA TYR A 184 -9.36 22.65 17.41
C TYR A 184 -8.65 23.69 18.29
N SER A 185 -7.65 24.36 17.70
CA SER A 185 -7.57 25.81 17.64
C SER A 185 -6.71 26.20 16.43
N VAL A 186 -7.32 26.59 15.31
CA VAL A 186 -6.59 27.17 14.18
C VAL A 186 -7.05 28.63 14.05
N SER A 187 -6.15 29.52 14.47
CA SER A 187 -6.01 30.92 14.07
C SER A 187 -7.17 31.54 13.26
N ASN A 188 -7.94 32.44 13.87
CA ASN A 188 -8.77 33.55 13.31
C ASN A 188 -9.59 33.37 12.01
N GLU A 189 -9.61 32.22 11.35
CA GLU A 189 -10.44 31.92 10.18
C GLU A 189 -11.43 30.81 10.52
N THR A 190 -12.72 31.07 10.32
CA THR A 190 -13.80 30.12 10.57
C THR A 190 -13.72 28.97 9.57
N LEU A 191 -13.49 27.75 10.07
CA LEU A 191 -13.51 26.53 9.26
C LEU A 191 -14.89 26.34 8.59
N PRO A 192 -14.98 25.94 7.31
CA PRO A 192 -16.26 25.66 6.69
C PRO A 192 -17.05 24.56 7.43
N MET A 193 -18.38 24.73 7.52
CA MET A 193 -19.28 23.88 8.32
C MET A 193 -19.24 22.39 7.95
N ASP A 194 -18.95 22.04 6.70
CA ASP A 194 -18.82 20.65 6.24
C ASP A 194 -17.63 19.95 6.89
N PHE A 195 -16.47 20.62 6.97
CA PHE A 195 -15.30 20.10 7.69
C PHE A 195 -15.53 20.08 9.20
N GLU A 196 -16.20 21.09 9.75
CA GLU A 196 -16.55 21.09 11.18
C GLU A 196 -17.36 19.86 11.57
N ARG A 197 -18.41 19.55 10.79
CA ARG A 197 -19.21 18.34 11.00
C ARG A 197 -18.41 17.05 10.81
N TYR A 198 -17.48 17.02 9.86
CA TYR A 198 -16.57 15.89 9.66
C TYR A 198 -15.69 15.63 10.88
N PHE A 199 -15.00 16.65 11.39
CA PHE A 199 -14.13 16.51 12.56
C PHE A 199 -14.92 16.21 13.83
N GLN A 200 -16.05 16.88 14.06
CA GLN A 200 -16.95 16.58 15.18
C GLN A 200 -17.45 15.12 15.14
N CYS A 201 -17.64 14.54 13.96
CA CYS A 201 -17.98 13.13 13.81
C CYS A 201 -16.82 12.21 14.22
N LEU A 202 -15.59 12.52 13.79
CA LEU A 202 -14.39 11.72 14.12
C LEU A 202 -14.02 11.81 15.61
N ILE A 203 -14.09 12.99 16.22
CA ILE A 203 -13.77 13.21 17.65
C ILE A 203 -14.62 12.31 18.56
N LYS A 204 -15.89 12.07 18.20
CA LYS A 204 -16.79 11.21 18.98
C LYS A 204 -16.33 9.75 19.03
N ILE A 205 -15.59 9.29 18.02
CA ILE A 205 -15.18 7.88 17.90
C ILE A 205 -13.68 7.68 18.21
N GLU A 206 -12.88 8.74 18.15
CA GLU A 206 -11.43 8.72 18.40
C GLU A 206 -11.04 7.99 19.70
N PRO A 207 -11.63 8.27 20.89
CA PRO A 207 -11.21 7.59 22.12
C PRO A 207 -11.33 6.06 22.06
N VAL A 208 -12.37 5.55 21.37
CA VAL A 208 -12.58 4.12 21.17
C VAL A 208 -11.51 3.57 20.22
N LEU A 209 -11.26 4.25 19.10
CA LEU A 209 -10.28 3.83 18.10
C LEU A 209 -8.87 3.79 18.68
N THR A 210 -8.43 4.86 19.33
CA THR A 210 -7.10 4.96 19.95
C THR A 210 -6.90 3.88 21.02
N LYS A 211 -7.90 3.68 21.90
CA LYS A 211 -7.85 2.63 22.93
C LYS A 211 -7.75 1.23 22.32
N CYS A 212 -8.57 0.93 21.30
CA CYS A 212 -8.56 -0.37 20.65
C CYS A 212 -7.29 -0.60 19.84
N ALA A 213 -6.78 0.42 19.14
CA ALA A 213 -5.53 0.33 18.39
C ALA A 213 -4.33 0.08 19.31
N GLY A 214 -4.23 0.82 20.43
CA GLY A 214 -3.16 0.60 21.40
C GLY A 214 -3.17 -0.83 21.94
N LYS A 215 -4.34 -1.34 22.34
CA LYS A 215 -4.42 -2.67 22.94
C LYS A 215 -4.27 -3.83 21.93
N TYR A 216 -4.82 -3.69 20.72
CA TYR A 216 -4.99 -4.83 19.80
C TYR A 216 -4.22 -4.69 18.49
N LEU A 217 -3.54 -3.57 18.25
CA LEU A 217 -2.60 -3.41 17.15
C LEU A 217 -1.18 -3.18 17.69
N ASP A 218 -1.00 -2.22 18.61
CA ASP A 218 0.35 -1.85 19.09
C ASP A 218 0.97 -2.93 19.97
N GLU A 219 0.26 -3.43 20.99
CA GLU A 219 0.80 -4.48 21.87
C GLU A 219 1.15 -5.77 21.11
N PRO A 220 0.30 -6.32 20.21
CA PRO A 220 0.68 -7.46 19.39
C PRO A 220 1.89 -7.17 18.48
N CYS A 221 1.95 -5.97 17.88
CA CYS A 221 3.07 -5.55 17.03
C CYS A 221 4.41 -5.53 17.78
N LYS A 222 4.43 -5.01 19.02
CA LYS A 222 5.64 -4.92 19.85
C LYS A 222 6.25 -6.29 20.10
N GLY A 223 5.42 -7.34 20.19
CA GLY A 223 5.85 -8.72 20.36
C GLY A 223 6.43 -9.39 19.12
N LYS A 224 6.37 -8.77 17.93
CA LYS A 224 6.85 -9.38 16.67
C LYS A 224 8.20 -8.82 16.22
N LYS A 225 9.08 -9.74 15.82
CA LYS A 225 10.40 -9.44 15.21
C LYS A 225 10.27 -9.06 13.75
N LEU A 226 9.36 -9.72 13.02
CA LEU A 226 9.03 -9.39 11.64
C LEU A 226 7.81 -8.48 11.62
N ARG A 227 7.97 -7.29 11.02
CA ARG A 227 6.88 -6.33 10.83
C ARG A 227 6.81 -6.01 9.35
N ALA A 228 5.68 -6.31 8.72
CA ALA A 228 5.52 -6.24 7.28
C ALA A 228 4.41 -5.25 6.89
N ILE A 229 4.68 -4.46 5.86
CA ILE A 229 3.68 -3.64 5.18
C ILE A 229 3.68 -4.02 3.72
N LYS A 230 2.48 -4.17 3.14
CA LYS A 230 2.29 -4.35 1.71
C LYS A 230 1.39 -3.25 1.19
N THR A 231 1.76 -2.59 0.09
CA THR A 231 0.86 -1.61 -0.54
C THR A 231 1.06 -1.54 -2.04
N VAL A 232 0.01 -1.13 -2.76
CA VAL A 232 0.05 -0.74 -4.18
C VAL A 232 -0.05 0.78 -4.39
N ARG A 233 -0.04 1.55 -3.30
CA ARG A 233 -0.25 3.01 -3.29
C ARG A 233 0.96 3.78 -2.74
N ALA A 234 2.14 3.18 -2.84
CA ALA A 234 3.42 3.85 -2.66
C ALA A 234 4.26 3.71 -3.94
N ASN A 235 5.38 4.41 -4.02
CA ASN A 235 6.32 4.36 -5.14
C ASN A 235 7.77 4.31 -4.63
N MET A 236 8.74 4.27 -5.53
CA MET A 236 10.15 4.20 -5.15
C MET A 236 10.65 5.51 -4.52
N ASP A 237 9.97 6.65 -4.73
CA ASP A 237 10.37 7.93 -4.09
C ASP A 237 10.13 7.90 -2.57
N ALA A 238 8.97 7.40 -2.12
CA ALA A 238 8.72 7.20 -0.69
C ALA A 238 9.61 6.08 -0.11
N SER A 239 9.87 5.04 -0.91
CA SER A 239 10.74 3.92 -0.53
C SER A 239 12.19 4.38 -0.30
N GLU A 240 12.71 5.28 -1.14
CA GLU A 240 14.03 5.89 -1.00
C GLU A 240 14.16 6.67 0.32
N ILE A 241 13.15 7.46 0.69
CA ILE A 241 13.16 8.19 1.96
C ILE A 241 13.21 7.19 3.13
N LEU A 242 12.38 6.15 3.08
CA LEU A 242 12.31 5.14 4.13
C LEU A 242 13.61 4.34 4.28
N LEU A 243 14.24 3.95 3.16
CA LEU A 243 15.55 3.28 3.13
C LEU A 243 16.66 4.15 3.73
N LYS A 244 16.66 5.45 3.46
CA LYS A 244 17.63 6.40 4.00
C LYS A 244 17.47 6.62 5.50
N LEU A 245 16.24 6.67 5.99
CA LEU A 245 15.94 6.85 7.41
C LEU A 245 16.16 5.57 8.23
N HIS A 246 15.92 4.41 7.62
CA HIS A 246 15.92 3.11 8.32
C HIS A 246 16.74 2.07 7.54
N PRO A 247 18.06 1.96 7.78
CA PRO A 247 18.94 1.09 6.99
C PRO A 247 18.61 -0.41 7.11
N ASN A 248 17.91 -0.81 8.18
CA ASN A 248 17.53 -2.20 8.45
C ASN A 248 16.23 -2.63 7.76
N ILE A 249 15.58 -1.74 7.01
CA ILE A 249 14.40 -2.11 6.24
C ILE A 249 14.76 -3.01 5.04
N ARG A 250 13.93 -4.02 4.81
CA ARG A 250 13.99 -4.91 3.66
C ARG A 250 12.86 -4.56 2.69
N LEU A 251 13.22 -3.88 1.61
CA LEU A 251 12.30 -3.52 0.54
C LEU A 251 12.21 -4.67 -0.47
N VAL A 252 11.00 -5.12 -0.76
CA VAL A 252 10.69 -6.04 -1.86
C VAL A 252 9.99 -5.24 -2.95
N HIS A 253 10.61 -5.10 -4.12
CA HIS A 253 10.03 -4.43 -5.28
C HIS A 253 9.43 -5.48 -6.23
N LEU A 254 8.10 -5.58 -6.21
CA LEU A 254 7.34 -6.60 -6.94
C LEU A 254 6.61 -6.01 -8.15
N TYR A 255 6.93 -6.52 -9.33
CA TYR A 255 6.21 -6.23 -10.57
C TYR A 255 5.95 -7.49 -11.40
N ARG A 256 5.21 -7.32 -12.50
CA ARG A 256 4.67 -8.41 -13.33
C ARG A 256 4.58 -8.02 -14.81
N ASP A 257 4.47 -9.00 -15.70
CA ASP A 257 4.14 -8.79 -17.12
C ASP A 257 2.96 -7.81 -17.31
N PRO A 258 3.15 -6.71 -18.06
CA PRO A 258 2.09 -5.77 -18.41
C PRO A 258 0.86 -6.42 -19.04
N ARG A 259 1.01 -7.46 -19.86
CA ARG A 259 -0.11 -8.17 -20.52
C ARG A 259 -1.01 -8.84 -19.49
N GLY A 260 -0.41 -9.54 -18.52
CA GLY A 260 -1.14 -10.16 -17.41
C GLY A 260 -1.84 -9.13 -16.51
N VAL A 261 -1.19 -7.99 -16.25
CA VAL A 261 -1.76 -6.91 -15.44
C VAL A 261 -2.94 -6.24 -16.15
N VAL A 262 -2.77 -5.86 -17.41
CA VAL A 262 -3.80 -5.19 -18.22
C VAL A 262 -5.02 -6.09 -18.39
N ARG A 263 -4.84 -7.36 -18.77
CA ARG A 263 -5.94 -8.35 -18.81
C ARG A 263 -6.73 -8.32 -17.51
N SER A 264 -6.02 -8.42 -16.39
CA SER A 264 -6.64 -8.54 -15.10
C SER A 264 -7.39 -7.27 -14.67
N ARG A 265 -6.86 -6.08 -14.98
CA ARG A 265 -7.51 -4.80 -14.66
C ARG A 265 -8.71 -4.53 -15.57
N LEU A 266 -8.66 -4.98 -16.82
CA LEU A 266 -9.79 -4.87 -17.74
C LEU A 266 -10.93 -5.82 -17.40
N GLN A 267 -10.73 -6.88 -16.62
CA GLN A 267 -11.84 -7.71 -16.14
C GLN A 267 -12.58 -7.12 -14.93
N ILE A 268 -11.96 -6.17 -14.21
CA ILE A 268 -12.43 -5.70 -12.91
C ILE A 268 -12.63 -4.18 -12.93
N LYS A 269 -13.89 -3.71 -12.87
CA LYS A 269 -14.18 -2.26 -13.02
C LYS A 269 -13.49 -1.37 -11.98
N TRP A 270 -13.38 -1.82 -10.72
CA TRP A 270 -12.81 -1.02 -9.63
C TRP A 270 -11.28 -0.84 -9.71
N THR A 271 -10.59 -1.60 -10.57
CA THR A 271 -9.13 -1.47 -10.77
C THR A 271 -8.77 -0.44 -11.84
N ARG A 272 -9.75 0.09 -12.57
CA ARG A 272 -9.50 0.98 -13.70
C ARG A 272 -9.43 2.43 -13.25
N GLY A 273 -8.32 3.11 -13.53
CA GLY A 273 -8.11 4.56 -13.33
C GLY A 273 -9.03 5.46 -14.18
N LEU A 274 -9.12 6.74 -13.85
CA LEU A 274 -9.81 7.78 -14.63
C LEU A 274 -9.12 7.99 -15.99
N ALA A 275 -7.79 7.94 -16.00
CA ALA A 275 -6.99 8.13 -17.21
C ALA A 275 -7.00 6.90 -18.14
N THR A 276 -7.43 5.73 -17.67
CA THR A 276 -7.35 4.49 -18.46
C THR A 276 -8.39 4.44 -19.57
N ARG A 277 -9.52 5.16 -19.40
CA ARG A 277 -10.62 5.27 -20.39
C ARG A 277 -11.14 3.91 -20.90
N SER A 278 -10.97 2.85 -20.11
CA SER A 278 -11.21 1.45 -20.52
C SER A 278 -10.47 1.02 -21.79
N SER A 279 -9.33 1.66 -22.09
CA SER A 279 -8.47 1.35 -23.22
C SER A 279 -7.32 0.45 -22.79
N VAL A 280 -7.11 -0.64 -23.53
CA VAL A 280 -5.98 -1.56 -23.38
C VAL A 280 -4.66 -0.80 -23.41
N THR A 281 -4.46 0.02 -24.43
CA THR A 281 -3.23 0.78 -24.66
C THR A 281 -2.96 1.79 -23.55
N HIS A 282 -3.98 2.53 -23.10
CA HIS A 282 -3.80 3.48 -22.00
C HIS A 282 -3.52 2.76 -20.68
N GLU A 283 -4.23 1.67 -20.37
CA GLU A 283 -3.95 0.88 -19.16
C GLU A 283 -2.51 0.35 -19.15
N ALA A 284 -2.04 -0.16 -20.29
CA ALA A 284 -0.68 -0.66 -20.46
C ALA A 284 0.37 0.45 -20.29
N GLN A 285 0.17 1.58 -20.97
CA GLN A 285 1.07 2.74 -20.89
C GLN A 285 1.22 3.25 -19.45
N LEU A 286 0.11 3.44 -18.74
CA LEU A 286 0.12 3.94 -17.36
C LEU A 286 0.88 2.97 -16.43
N TYR A 287 0.64 1.67 -16.58
CA TYR A 287 1.34 0.65 -15.79
C TYR A 287 2.84 0.64 -16.09
N CYS A 288 3.23 0.49 -17.36
CA CYS A 288 4.64 0.33 -17.70
C CYS A 288 5.46 1.59 -17.42
N SER A 289 4.93 2.79 -17.68
CA SER A 289 5.62 4.04 -17.37
C SER A 289 5.85 4.20 -15.86
N GLN A 290 4.86 3.82 -15.04
CA GLN A 290 5.00 3.87 -13.59
C GLN A 290 6.07 2.89 -13.09
N VAL A 291 5.95 1.61 -13.48
CA VAL A 291 6.88 0.57 -13.03
C VAL A 291 8.30 0.85 -13.51
N LEU A 292 8.47 1.29 -14.76
CA LEU A 292 9.78 1.63 -15.31
C LEU A 292 10.45 2.80 -14.56
N SER A 293 9.68 3.83 -14.19
CA SER A 293 10.17 4.93 -13.36
C SER A 293 10.73 4.43 -12.02
N ASP A 294 10.03 3.50 -11.38
CA ASP A 294 10.44 2.90 -10.12
C ASP A 294 11.61 1.90 -10.28
N ILE A 295 11.67 1.13 -11.37
CA ILE A 295 12.82 0.25 -11.70
C ILE A 295 14.08 1.07 -11.84
N ARG A 296 14.04 2.17 -12.60
CA ARG A 296 15.19 3.06 -12.79
C ARG A 296 15.65 3.67 -11.47
N LYS A 297 14.71 4.04 -10.57
CA LYS A 297 15.02 4.50 -9.22
C LYS A 297 15.66 3.39 -8.37
N ARG A 298 15.09 2.18 -8.37
CA ARG A 298 15.67 1.00 -7.70
C ARG A 298 17.12 0.78 -8.11
N ILE A 299 17.40 0.70 -9.42
CA ILE A 299 18.74 0.46 -9.95
C ILE A 299 19.72 1.54 -9.47
N ARG A 300 19.28 2.81 -9.41
CA ARG A 300 20.11 3.89 -8.84
C ARG A 300 20.40 3.67 -7.36
N LEU A 301 19.41 3.28 -6.55
CA LEU A 301 19.58 3.00 -5.12
C LEU A 301 20.50 1.80 -4.89
N GLU A 302 20.35 0.72 -5.66
CA GLU A 302 21.23 -0.45 -5.57
C GLU A 302 22.69 -0.07 -5.83
N LYS A 303 22.95 0.77 -6.86
CA LYS A 303 24.27 1.33 -7.14
C LYS A 303 24.82 2.26 -6.04
N GLN A 304 23.94 2.84 -5.22
CA GLN A 304 24.29 3.69 -4.08
C GLN A 304 24.52 2.90 -2.79
N GLY A 305 24.48 1.56 -2.83
CA GLY A 305 24.78 0.70 -1.68
C GLY A 305 23.55 0.07 -1.02
N TYR A 306 22.34 0.25 -1.56
CA TYR A 306 21.12 -0.36 -1.04
C TYR A 306 20.85 -1.77 -1.58
N SER A 307 21.80 -2.39 -2.30
CA SER A 307 21.62 -3.72 -2.92
C SER A 307 21.27 -4.84 -1.94
N ASN A 308 21.74 -4.76 -0.68
CA ASN A 308 21.40 -5.73 0.36
C ASN A 308 20.07 -5.41 1.07
N SER A 309 19.49 -4.24 0.84
CA SER A 309 18.23 -3.80 1.44
C SER A 309 17.07 -3.85 0.46
N ILE A 310 17.31 -4.14 -0.82
CA ILE A 310 16.28 -4.23 -1.86
C ILE A 310 16.33 -5.59 -2.56
N LYS A 311 15.17 -6.23 -2.68
CA LYS A 311 14.97 -7.46 -3.46
C LYS A 311 13.99 -7.21 -4.59
N GLU A 312 14.44 -7.38 -5.82
CA GLU A 312 13.57 -7.43 -7.00
C GLU A 312 12.82 -8.77 -7.06
N ILE A 313 11.51 -8.71 -7.33
CA ILE A 313 10.71 -9.88 -7.68
C ILE A 313 9.89 -9.60 -8.93
N VAL A 314 10.12 -10.44 -9.95
CA VAL A 314 9.22 -10.59 -11.10
C VAL A 314 8.23 -11.70 -10.79
N TYR A 315 6.94 -11.36 -10.66
CA TYR A 315 5.90 -12.32 -10.25
C TYR A 315 5.88 -13.58 -11.12
N ASP A 316 5.99 -13.43 -12.45
CA ASP A 316 5.89 -14.53 -13.40
C ASP A 316 7.04 -15.54 -13.27
N ASN A 317 8.21 -15.09 -12.80
CA ASN A 317 9.33 -15.95 -12.41
C ASN A 317 9.12 -16.58 -11.02
N TYR A 318 8.68 -15.76 -10.06
CA TYR A 318 8.51 -16.17 -8.66
C TYR A 318 7.59 -17.39 -8.50
N VAL A 319 6.53 -17.46 -9.32
CA VAL A 319 5.54 -18.53 -9.23
C VAL A 319 5.98 -19.87 -9.86
N GLN A 320 7.13 -19.90 -10.56
CA GLN A 320 7.66 -21.11 -11.21
C GLN A 320 8.22 -22.10 -10.18
N ASP A 321 9.07 -21.62 -9.27
CA ASP A 321 9.59 -22.41 -8.14
C ASP A 321 9.28 -21.76 -6.81
N ARG A 322 8.05 -21.99 -6.34
CA ARG A 322 7.48 -21.31 -5.18
C ARG A 322 8.27 -21.58 -3.90
N LEU A 323 8.72 -22.82 -3.69
CA LEU A 323 9.40 -23.18 -2.44
C LEU A 323 10.81 -22.59 -2.42
N LEU A 324 11.58 -22.70 -3.51
CA LEU A 324 12.90 -22.08 -3.57
C LEU A 324 12.80 -20.55 -3.45
N ASN A 325 11.86 -19.92 -4.15
CA ASN A 325 11.68 -18.46 -4.08
C ASN A 325 11.18 -18.00 -2.71
N LEU A 326 10.37 -18.79 -2.00
CA LEU A 326 9.99 -18.54 -0.61
C LEU A 326 11.22 -18.55 0.30
N LEU A 327 12.07 -19.58 0.18
CA LEU A 327 13.27 -19.73 1.00
C LEU A 327 14.28 -18.61 0.73
N ASP A 328 14.49 -18.26 -0.53
CA ASP A 328 15.33 -17.12 -0.93
C ASP A 328 14.81 -15.79 -0.37
N LEU A 329 13.49 -15.57 -0.41
CA LEU A 329 12.88 -14.36 0.13
C LEU A 329 13.01 -14.27 1.66
N TYR A 330 12.84 -15.38 2.38
CA TYR A 330 13.03 -15.43 3.83
C TYR A 330 14.50 -15.27 4.24
N ASN A 331 15.43 -15.85 3.46
CA ASN A 331 16.86 -15.63 3.63
C ASN A 331 17.24 -14.15 3.45
N PHE A 332 16.64 -13.45 2.47
CA PHE A 332 16.80 -12.00 2.33
C PHE A 332 16.32 -11.21 3.56
N PHE A 333 15.27 -11.69 4.24
CA PHE A 333 14.83 -11.10 5.50
C PHE A 333 15.76 -11.43 6.68
N GLY A 334 16.58 -12.49 6.57
CA GLY A 334 17.40 -13.01 7.67
C GLY A 334 16.61 -13.90 8.63
N HIS A 335 15.54 -14.54 8.16
CA HIS A 335 14.65 -15.39 8.98
C HIS A 335 14.33 -16.70 8.26
N GLU A 336 13.81 -17.67 9.00
CA GLU A 336 13.28 -18.92 8.44
C GLU A 336 11.74 -18.87 8.35
N PRO A 337 11.12 -19.40 7.28
CA PRO A 337 9.67 -19.49 7.23
C PRO A 337 9.17 -20.51 8.24
N SER A 338 8.05 -20.20 8.90
CA SER A 338 7.38 -21.14 9.81
C SER A 338 6.90 -22.38 9.07
N THR A 339 6.67 -23.48 9.81
CA THR A 339 6.12 -24.71 9.22
C THR A 339 4.77 -24.47 8.55
N LYS A 340 3.95 -23.54 9.06
CA LYS A 340 2.68 -23.15 8.45
C LYS A 340 2.89 -22.51 7.08
N VAL A 341 3.83 -21.58 6.96
CA VAL A 341 4.16 -20.90 5.70
C VAL A 341 4.81 -21.87 4.71
N LYS A 342 5.75 -22.72 5.15
CA LYS A 342 6.35 -23.78 4.32
C LYS A 342 5.27 -24.71 3.75
N ARG A 343 4.35 -25.20 4.59
CA ARG A 343 3.23 -26.05 4.17
C ARG A 343 2.28 -25.36 3.20
N LEU A 344 2.00 -24.06 3.36
CA LEU A 344 1.17 -23.31 2.41
C LEU A 344 1.77 -23.37 0.99
N TYR A 345 3.10 -23.33 0.88
CA TYR A 345 3.80 -23.35 -0.39
C TYR A 345 4.07 -24.77 -0.91
N GLU A 346 4.28 -25.76 -0.03
CA GLU A 346 4.43 -27.19 -0.37
C GLU A 346 3.10 -27.83 -0.83
N ASN A 347 2.01 -27.60 -0.07
CA ASN A 347 0.67 -28.16 -0.34
C ASN A 347 -0.06 -27.48 -1.50
N THR A 348 0.52 -26.43 -2.09
CA THR A 348 0.04 -25.93 -3.39
C THR A 348 0.45 -26.84 -4.56
N ARG A 349 1.13 -27.96 -4.30
CA ARG A 349 1.11 -29.13 -5.19
C ARG A 349 -0.29 -29.77 -5.13
N ILE A 350 -0.96 -29.84 -6.30
CA ILE A 350 -2.33 -30.35 -6.57
C ILE A 350 -3.44 -29.27 -6.53
N LYS A 351 -3.33 -28.26 -7.41
CA LYS A 351 -4.14 -28.36 -8.64
C LYS A 351 -3.20 -28.14 -9.81
N GLU A 352 -3.17 -29.06 -10.75
CA GLU A 352 -2.52 -28.89 -12.07
C GLU A 352 -3.03 -27.61 -12.79
N ASN A 353 -4.17 -27.08 -12.34
CA ASN A 353 -4.68 -25.74 -12.64
C ASN A 353 -3.90 -24.55 -12.02
N TYR A 354 -2.73 -24.70 -11.42
CA TYR A 354 -1.93 -23.55 -10.94
C TYR A 354 -0.53 -23.45 -11.57
N LYS A 355 -0.06 -24.50 -12.27
CA LYS A 355 1.20 -24.46 -13.04
C LYS A 355 1.02 -23.75 -14.40
N ASN A 356 -0.20 -23.72 -14.95
CA ASN A 356 -0.51 -23.16 -16.27
C ASN A 356 -1.40 -21.88 -16.24
N ILE A 357 -1.73 -21.31 -15.07
CA ILE A 357 -2.94 -20.45 -14.92
C ILE A 357 -2.68 -19.03 -14.41
N TYR A 358 -1.46 -18.54 -14.18
CA TYR A 358 -1.33 -17.10 -13.83
C TYR A 358 -0.44 -16.31 -14.77
N GLY A 359 0.80 -16.72 -15.03
CA GLY A 359 1.71 -15.90 -15.85
C GLY A 359 1.15 -15.55 -17.23
N ASN A 360 0.59 -16.55 -17.93
CA ASN A 360 0.35 -16.47 -19.38
C ASN A 360 -1.12 -16.63 -19.80
N GLU A 361 -2.10 -16.47 -18.90
CA GLU A 361 -3.52 -16.54 -19.27
C GLU A 361 -3.91 -15.49 -20.33
N TRP A 362 -3.17 -14.38 -20.38
CA TRP A 362 -3.36 -13.36 -21.39
C TRP A 362 -3.16 -13.87 -22.82
N ILE A 363 -2.38 -14.94 -23.03
CA ILE A 363 -2.20 -15.57 -24.36
C ILE A 363 -3.54 -16.10 -24.90
N LYS A 364 -4.38 -16.65 -24.02
CA LYS A 364 -5.66 -17.27 -24.38
C LYS A 364 -6.80 -16.26 -24.44
N ASP A 365 -6.77 -15.28 -23.54
CA ASP A 365 -7.93 -14.43 -23.28
C ASP A 365 -7.89 -13.07 -23.98
N MET A 366 -6.73 -12.65 -24.47
CA MET A 366 -6.56 -11.36 -25.14
C MET A 366 -6.51 -11.53 -26.65
N LYS A 367 -7.01 -10.53 -27.38
CA LYS A 367 -6.84 -10.46 -28.83
C LYS A 367 -5.37 -10.28 -29.16
N GLN A 368 -4.92 -10.89 -30.25
CA GLN A 368 -3.54 -10.74 -30.73
C GLN A 368 -3.16 -9.27 -30.99
N GLU A 369 -4.11 -8.47 -31.46
CA GLU A 369 -3.93 -7.02 -31.62
C GLU A 369 -3.71 -6.30 -30.28
N ASP A 370 -4.47 -6.65 -29.24
CA ASP A 370 -4.30 -6.09 -27.90
C ASP A 370 -2.93 -6.47 -27.31
N ILE A 371 -2.50 -7.73 -27.50
CA ILE A 371 -1.16 -8.19 -27.08
C ILE A 371 -0.08 -7.36 -27.79
N LYS A 372 -0.16 -7.21 -29.11
CA LYS A 372 0.79 -6.39 -29.89
C LYS A 372 0.79 -4.93 -29.45
N ASN A 373 -0.39 -4.36 -29.17
CA ASN A 373 -0.51 -2.98 -28.69
C ASN A 373 0.16 -2.80 -27.33
N ILE A 374 -0.05 -3.72 -26.39
CA ILE A 374 0.63 -3.72 -25.08
C ILE A 374 2.14 -3.85 -25.29
N THR A 375 2.59 -4.83 -26.09
CA THR A 375 4.01 -5.05 -26.35
C THR A 375 4.69 -3.81 -26.93
N SER A 376 4.02 -3.13 -27.86
CA SER A 376 4.51 -1.91 -28.49
C SER A 376 4.67 -0.77 -27.48
N VAL A 377 3.61 -0.44 -26.72
CA VAL A 377 3.66 0.69 -25.78
C VAL A 377 4.51 0.43 -24.55
N CYS A 378 4.67 -0.83 -24.15
CA CYS A 378 5.53 -1.24 -23.05
C CYS A 378 6.94 -1.65 -23.51
N SER A 379 7.33 -1.36 -24.75
CA SER A 379 8.61 -1.83 -25.32
C SER A 379 9.84 -1.41 -24.51
N GLU A 380 9.86 -0.21 -23.94
CA GLU A 380 10.94 0.27 -23.08
C GLU A 380 11.00 -0.51 -21.75
N PHE A 381 9.84 -0.84 -21.17
CA PHE A 381 9.76 -1.68 -19.98
C PHE A 381 10.39 -3.06 -20.23
N TYR A 382 10.04 -3.70 -21.34
CA TYR A 382 10.58 -5.03 -21.67
C TYR A 382 12.09 -5.01 -21.92
N LYS A 383 12.62 -3.93 -22.51
CA LYS A 383 14.06 -3.77 -22.78
C LYS A 383 14.88 -3.56 -21.52
N GLU A 384 14.37 -2.84 -20.52
CA GLU A 384 15.13 -2.48 -19.32
C GLU A 384 15.01 -3.48 -18.18
N THR A 385 13.98 -4.33 -18.19
CA THR A 385 13.87 -5.42 -17.22
C THR A 385 14.84 -6.55 -17.54
N SER A 386 15.49 -7.10 -16.53
CA SER A 386 16.42 -8.24 -16.61
C SER A 386 15.75 -9.59 -16.98
N PHE A 387 14.45 -9.60 -17.25
CA PHE A 387 13.65 -10.81 -17.42
C PHE A 387 13.44 -11.13 -18.90
N SER A 388 13.57 -12.40 -19.27
CA SER A 388 13.23 -12.90 -20.61
C SER A 388 11.71 -13.07 -20.71
N TRP A 389 11.04 -12.07 -21.27
CA TRP A 389 9.62 -12.14 -21.56
C TRP A 389 9.41 -13.05 -22.76
N THR A 390 8.54 -14.05 -22.62
CA THR A 390 8.10 -14.85 -23.76
C THR A 390 7.23 -13.98 -24.68
N ASP A 391 7.57 -13.93 -25.96
CA ASP A 391 6.79 -13.22 -26.97
C ASP A 391 5.40 -13.84 -27.17
#